data_AF-A0A7V7QM12-F1
#
_entry.id   AF-A0A7V7QM12-F1
#
_cell.length_a   1.000
_cell.length_b   1.000
_cell.length_c   1.000
_cell.angle_alpha   90.00
_cell.angle_beta   90.00
_cell.angle_gamma   90.00
#
_symmetry.space_group_name_H-M   'P 1'
#
loop_
_entity.id
_entity.type
_entity.pdbx_description
1 polymer ?
#
loop_
_entity_poly.entity_id
_entity_poly.type
_entity_poly.pdbx_seq_one_letter_code
_entity_poly.pdbx_strand_id
1 'polypeptide(L)'
;MTNYLNEYFYLGGYFIIKPITRAEWMNHDVLPESLLSASSCICDFYPDSSVVFNKSRKKKKEYRKEIGVDFSDYNKMEDWLNKESENRFEYPNVFSSLNSANEFCQKFLYNQSELKIIGVALPKTYKNSFLEDQDLGYGICKNINKAMAIDSHSTILGYEILG
;
A
#
# COMPACT_ATOMS: atom_id res chain seq x y z
N MET A 1 -3.83 25.24 -6.38
CA MET A 1 -4.92 24.66 -7.20
C MET A 1 -5.53 23.55 -6.37
N THR A 2 -6.76 23.71 -5.88
CA THR A 2 -7.39 22.70 -5.00
C THR A 2 -7.69 21.45 -5.83
N ASN A 3 -7.22 20.29 -5.39
CA ASN A 3 -7.49 19.03 -6.06
C ASN A 3 -8.97 18.67 -5.90
N TYR A 4 -9.71 18.58 -7.00
CA TYR A 4 -11.15 18.23 -7.01
C TYR A 4 -11.42 16.88 -6.33
N LEU A 5 -10.45 15.97 -6.30
CA LEU A 5 -10.58 14.69 -5.60
C LEU A 5 -10.83 14.89 -4.10
N ASN A 6 -10.27 15.94 -3.49
CA ASN A 6 -10.50 16.24 -2.08
C ASN A 6 -11.93 16.72 -1.78
N GLU A 7 -12.74 17.04 -2.78
CA GLU A 7 -14.17 17.33 -2.59
C GLU A 7 -14.97 16.05 -2.39
N TYR A 8 -14.59 14.97 -3.09
CA TYR A 8 -15.37 13.74 -3.20
C TYR A 8 -14.81 12.55 -2.42
N PHE A 9 -13.54 12.57 -2.05
CA PHE A 9 -12.87 11.41 -1.48
C PHE A 9 -12.06 11.73 -0.21
N TYR A 10 -11.82 10.70 0.59
CA TYR A 10 -10.81 10.67 1.65
C TYR A 10 -9.70 9.69 1.29
N LEU A 11 -8.45 10.06 1.54
CA LEU A 11 -7.30 9.18 1.34
C LEU A 11 -7.29 8.07 2.41
N GLY A 12 -7.24 6.82 1.98
CA GLY A 12 -6.98 5.67 2.85
C GLY A 12 -5.49 5.43 3.08
N GLY A 13 -4.65 5.74 2.09
CA GLY A 13 -3.20 5.66 2.20
C GLY A 13 -2.57 5.16 0.91
N TYR A 14 -1.30 4.82 0.97
CA TYR A 14 -0.51 4.37 -0.16
C TYR A 14 0.04 2.97 0.08
N PHE A 15 0.11 2.19 -0.98
CA PHE A 15 0.69 0.85 -1.00
C PHE A 15 1.77 0.79 -2.07
N ILE A 16 2.81 0.01 -1.82
CA ILE A 16 3.79 -0.37 -2.83
C ILE A 16 3.42 -1.79 -3.25
N ILE A 17 3.13 -1.97 -4.53
CA ILE A 17 2.66 -3.24 -5.07
C ILE A 17 3.47 -3.67 -6.28
N LYS A 18 3.61 -4.98 -6.46
CA LYS A 18 4.13 -5.56 -7.69
C LYS A 18 2.97 -5.86 -8.63
N PRO A 19 2.93 -5.24 -9.83
CA PRO A 19 1.92 -5.59 -10.83
C PRO A 19 2.06 -7.06 -11.22
N ILE A 20 0.93 -7.71 -11.47
CA ILE A 20 0.92 -9.08 -12.01
C ILE A 20 0.49 -9.08 -13.47
N THR A 21 0.98 -10.07 -14.22
CA THR A 21 0.43 -10.38 -15.53
C THR A 21 -0.91 -11.06 -15.35
N ARG A 22 -1.93 -10.61 -16.10
CA ARG A 22 -3.25 -11.22 -16.15
C ARG A 22 -3.11 -12.70 -16.50
N ALA A 23 -3.69 -13.56 -15.67
CA ALA A 23 -3.68 -15.00 -15.93
C ALA A 23 -4.52 -15.36 -17.16
N GLU A 24 -4.18 -16.47 -17.83
CA GLU A 24 -4.86 -16.90 -19.06
C GLU A 24 -6.37 -17.15 -18.87
N TRP A 25 -6.78 -17.60 -17.67
CA TRP A 25 -8.17 -17.86 -17.32
C TRP A 25 -8.99 -16.59 -17.03
N MET A 26 -8.35 -15.42 -16.90
CA MET A 26 -9.02 -14.14 -16.69
C MET A 26 -9.46 -13.53 -18.03
N ASN A 27 -10.67 -12.95 -18.06
CA ASN A 27 -11.24 -12.36 -19.29
C ASN A 27 -10.40 -11.19 -19.82
N HIS A 28 -9.80 -11.38 -21.00
CA HIS A 28 -8.94 -10.40 -21.65
C HIS A 28 -9.68 -9.22 -22.28
N ASP A 29 -10.98 -9.35 -22.54
CA ASP A 29 -11.82 -8.27 -23.06
C ASP A 29 -12.17 -7.25 -21.96
N VAL A 30 -12.05 -7.65 -20.68
CA VAL A 30 -12.41 -6.83 -19.52
C VAL A 30 -11.19 -6.36 -18.75
N LEU A 31 -10.17 -7.21 -18.63
CA LEU A 31 -9.00 -6.95 -17.78
C LEU A 31 -7.75 -6.67 -18.63
N PRO A 32 -6.96 -5.63 -18.31
CA PRO A 32 -5.72 -5.34 -19.01
C PRO A 32 -4.68 -6.43 -18.77
N GLU A 33 -3.64 -6.47 -19.59
CA GLU A 33 -2.54 -7.44 -19.46
C GLU A 33 -1.76 -7.30 -18.14
N SER A 34 -1.59 -6.07 -17.65
CA SER A 34 -0.97 -5.79 -16.35
C SER A 34 -2.03 -5.35 -15.36
N LEU A 35 -2.13 -6.04 -14.22
CA LEU A 35 -3.09 -5.73 -13.17
C LEU A 35 -2.42 -5.03 -11.99
N LEU A 36 -3.13 -4.06 -11.41
CA LEU A 36 -2.82 -3.40 -10.17
C LEU A 36 -4.03 -3.53 -9.25
N SER A 37 -3.81 -3.97 -8.02
CA SER A 37 -4.87 -4.24 -7.06
C SER A 37 -4.39 -3.93 -5.64
N ALA A 38 -5.28 -3.38 -4.82
CA ALA A 38 -5.08 -3.21 -3.39
C ALA A 38 -5.49 -4.48 -2.59
N SER A 39 -5.63 -5.63 -3.24
CA SER A 39 -5.85 -6.94 -2.62
C SER A 39 -4.59 -7.80 -2.62
N SER A 40 -4.21 -8.29 -1.45
CA SER A 40 -3.09 -9.24 -1.28
C SER A 40 -3.35 -10.62 -1.85
N CYS A 41 -4.60 -10.91 -2.27
CA CYS A 41 -4.91 -12.12 -3.03
C CYS A 41 -4.53 -12.01 -4.52
N ILE A 42 -4.28 -10.79 -5.01
CA ILE A 42 -4.03 -10.51 -6.43
C ILE A 42 -2.61 -9.98 -6.64
N CYS A 43 -2.20 -8.96 -5.88
CA CYS A 43 -0.86 -8.36 -6.00
C CYS A 43 -0.05 -8.53 -4.73
N ASP A 44 1.26 -8.69 -4.87
CA ASP A 44 2.18 -8.70 -3.74
C ASP A 44 2.42 -7.28 -3.22
N PHE A 45 2.49 -7.14 -1.89
CA PHE A 45 2.69 -5.87 -1.20
C PHE A 45 4.10 -5.76 -0.64
N TYR A 46 4.64 -4.54 -0.69
CA TYR A 46 5.96 -4.23 -0.17
C TYR A 46 5.87 -3.09 0.86
N PRO A 47 6.46 -3.24 2.06
CA PRO A 47 6.99 -4.50 2.58
C PRO A 47 5.88 -5.51 2.89
N ASP A 48 6.16 -6.81 2.86
CA ASP A 48 5.19 -7.83 3.30
C ASP A 48 4.92 -7.69 4.81
N SER A 49 3.70 -7.33 5.18
CA SER A 49 3.25 -7.19 6.57
C SER A 49 3.36 -8.48 7.37
N SER A 50 3.20 -9.63 6.70
CA SER A 50 3.40 -10.95 7.28
C SER A 50 4.86 -11.20 7.68
N VAL A 51 5.79 -10.37 7.22
CA VAL A 51 7.22 -10.39 7.58
C VAL A 51 7.55 -9.26 8.56
N VAL A 52 7.00 -8.07 8.34
CA VAL A 52 7.25 -6.89 9.19
C VAL A 52 6.71 -7.09 10.61
N PHE A 53 5.48 -7.60 10.74
CA PHE A 53 4.83 -7.78 12.04
C PHE A 53 5.03 -9.17 12.64
N ASN A 54 5.66 -10.10 11.91
CA ASN A 54 5.90 -11.46 12.36
C ASN A 54 7.36 -11.66 12.85
N LYS A 55 7.53 -12.39 13.94
CA LYS A 55 8.86 -12.69 14.51
C LYS A 55 9.59 -13.87 13.85
N SER A 56 9.04 -14.46 12.79
CA SER A 56 9.61 -15.62 12.11
C SER A 56 10.91 -15.29 11.36
N ARG A 57 12.04 -15.81 11.86
CA ARG A 57 13.36 -15.68 11.22
C ARG A 57 13.40 -16.29 9.81
N LYS A 58 12.65 -17.38 9.57
CA LYS A 58 12.60 -18.03 8.25
C LYS A 58 11.97 -17.11 7.21
N LYS A 59 10.79 -16.54 7.53
CA LYS A 59 10.08 -15.61 6.65
C LYS A 59 10.91 -14.35 6.36
N LYS A 60 11.53 -13.76 7.40
CA LYS A 60 12.45 -12.62 7.23
C LYS A 60 13.61 -12.93 6.28
N LYS A 61 14.18 -14.14 6.37
CA LYS A 61 15.25 -14.58 5.47
C LYS A 61 14.77 -14.78 4.03
N GLU A 62 13.55 -15.29 3.84
CA GLU A 62 12.93 -15.47 2.53
C GLU A 62 12.63 -14.12 1.88
N TYR A 63 11.96 -13.22 2.59
CA TYR A 63 11.64 -11.87 2.12
C TYR A 63 12.90 -11.05 1.80
N ARG A 64 13.94 -11.12 2.65
CA ARG A 64 15.24 -10.48 2.35
C ARG A 64 15.81 -10.93 0.99
N LYS A 65 15.74 -12.23 0.72
CA LYS A 65 16.23 -12.78 -0.56
C LYS A 65 15.37 -12.30 -1.72
N GLU A 66 14.07 -12.22 -1.53
CA GLU A 66 13.11 -11.74 -2.53
C GLU A 66 13.39 -10.29 -2.94
N ILE A 67 13.53 -9.38 -1.98
CA ILE A 67 13.86 -7.97 -2.27
C ILE A 67 15.33 -7.76 -2.66
N GLY A 68 16.15 -8.79 -2.57
CA GLY A 68 17.53 -8.79 -3.06
C GLY A 68 18.49 -7.85 -2.30
N VAL A 69 18.23 -7.58 -1.02
CA VAL A 69 19.10 -6.74 -0.18
C VAL A 69 20.00 -7.58 0.72
N ASP A 70 21.14 -7.01 1.14
CA ASP A 70 22.01 -7.67 2.09
C ASP A 70 21.44 -7.64 3.52
N PHE A 71 22.10 -8.33 4.45
CA PHE A 71 21.62 -8.40 5.83
C PHE A 71 21.70 -7.06 6.58
N SER A 72 22.69 -6.22 6.27
CA SER A 72 22.87 -4.91 6.89
C SER A 72 21.74 -3.98 6.48
N ASP A 73 21.44 -3.91 5.19
CA ASP A 73 20.37 -3.08 4.65
C ASP A 73 18.98 -3.58 5.06
N TYR A 74 18.81 -4.90 5.17
CA TYR A 74 17.60 -5.48 5.73
C TYR A 74 17.37 -5.06 7.18
N ASN A 75 18.39 -5.08 8.04
CA ASN A 75 18.24 -4.63 9.43
C ASN A 75 17.90 -3.14 9.51
N LYS A 76 18.52 -2.30 8.67
CA LYS A 76 18.18 -0.87 8.58
C LYS A 76 16.72 -0.67 8.15
N MET A 77 16.21 -1.51 7.24
CA MET A 77 14.82 -1.49 6.83
C MET A 77 13.88 -1.84 7.99
N GLU A 78 14.18 -2.88 8.76
CA GLU A 78 13.38 -3.24 9.93
C GLU A 78 13.38 -2.13 10.99
N ASP A 79 14.55 -1.54 11.27
CA ASP A 79 14.67 -0.42 12.21
C ASP A 79 13.89 0.80 11.74
N TRP A 80 13.95 1.12 10.45
CA TRP A 80 13.18 2.20 9.85
C TRP A 80 11.67 1.94 9.96
N LEU A 81 11.20 0.74 9.61
CA LEU A 81 9.78 0.37 9.69
C LEU A 81 9.27 0.41 11.14
N ASN A 82 10.05 -0.08 12.10
CA ASN A 82 9.70 -0.01 13.52
C ASN A 82 9.56 1.44 14.00
N LYS A 83 10.50 2.31 13.62
CA LYS A 83 10.47 3.73 13.98
C LYS A 83 9.28 4.46 13.34
N GLU A 84 8.98 4.13 12.08
CA GLU A 84 7.91 4.78 11.31
C GLU A 84 6.51 4.22 11.60
N SER A 85 6.42 3.07 12.28
CA SER A 85 5.17 2.41 12.67
C SER A 85 4.23 3.29 13.52
N GLU A 86 4.78 4.31 14.17
CA GLU A 86 4.03 5.23 15.02
C GLU A 86 3.32 6.34 14.23
N ASN A 87 3.79 6.67 13.02
CA ASN A 87 3.36 7.90 12.33
C ASN A 87 3.24 7.82 10.79
N ARG A 88 4.09 7.05 10.11
CA ARG A 88 4.25 7.13 8.64
C ARG A 88 3.98 5.83 7.89
N PHE A 89 3.95 4.71 8.61
CA PHE A 89 3.64 3.38 8.11
C PHE A 89 2.75 2.66 9.12
N GLU A 90 1.64 2.08 8.69
CA GLU A 90 0.65 1.45 9.57
C GLU A 90 0.28 0.06 9.11
N TYR A 91 -0.20 -0.75 10.05
CA TYR A 91 -0.69 -2.08 9.76
C TYR A 91 -1.88 -2.04 8.76
N PRO A 92 -1.97 -2.99 7.80
CA PRO A 92 -0.97 -4.01 7.52
C PRO A 92 0.21 -3.45 6.71
N ASN A 93 0.01 -2.63 5.67
CA ASN A 93 1.09 -2.16 4.81
C ASN A 93 0.87 -0.72 4.32
N VAL A 94 0.24 0.12 5.14
CA VAL A 94 -0.31 1.41 4.70
C VAL A 94 0.69 2.53 4.96
N PHE A 95 1.19 3.17 3.91
CA PHE A 95 1.93 4.42 4.04
C PHE A 95 0.95 5.59 4.12
N SER A 96 1.13 6.48 5.10
CA SER A 96 0.23 7.64 5.29
C SER A 96 0.48 8.76 4.28
N SER A 97 1.59 8.72 3.53
CA SER A 97 1.92 9.73 2.52
C SER A 97 2.66 9.12 1.32
N LEU A 98 2.51 9.75 0.16
CA LEU A 98 3.27 9.38 -1.04
C LEU A 98 4.77 9.56 -0.81
N ASN A 99 5.17 10.56 -0.01
CA ASN A 99 6.57 10.80 0.32
C ASN A 99 7.18 9.66 1.16
N SER A 100 6.46 9.12 2.15
CA SER A 100 6.96 7.98 2.94
C SER A 100 7.07 6.70 2.11
N ALA A 101 6.13 6.44 1.21
CA ALA A 101 6.23 5.31 0.28
C ALA A 101 7.44 5.46 -0.66
N ASN A 102 7.65 6.65 -1.25
CA ASN A 102 8.81 6.91 -2.10
C ASN A 102 10.14 6.79 -1.35
N GLU A 103 10.23 7.34 -0.14
CA GLU A 103 11.42 7.22 0.70
C GLU A 103 11.76 5.74 0.96
N PHE A 104 10.76 4.92 1.28
CA PHE A 104 10.95 3.48 1.47
C PHE A 104 11.48 2.79 0.21
N CYS A 105 10.86 3.06 -0.94
CA CYS A 105 11.31 2.50 -2.23
C CYS A 105 12.77 2.87 -2.51
N GLN A 106 13.13 4.14 -2.37
CA GLN A 106 14.48 4.64 -2.66
C GLN A 106 15.54 4.05 -1.73
N LYS A 107 15.20 3.82 -0.45
CA LYS A 107 16.15 3.28 0.53
C LYS A 107 16.33 1.78 0.44
N PHE A 108 15.24 1.04 0.23
CA PHE A 108 15.22 -0.42 0.47
C PHE A 108 14.76 -1.26 -0.72
N LEU A 109 14.11 -0.66 -1.71
CA LEU A 109 13.62 -1.35 -2.91
C LEU A 109 14.21 -0.75 -4.19
N TYR A 110 15.40 -0.13 -4.10
CA TYR A 110 16.04 0.60 -5.20
C TYR A 110 16.35 -0.28 -6.42
N ASN A 111 16.43 -1.60 -6.22
CA ASN A 111 16.67 -2.61 -7.25
C ASN A 111 15.36 -3.22 -7.81
N GLN A 112 14.18 -2.84 -7.30
CA GLN A 112 12.87 -3.36 -7.70
C GLN A 112 12.13 -2.35 -8.59
N SER A 113 12.55 -2.22 -9.84
CA SER A 113 12.05 -1.19 -10.76
C SER A 113 10.62 -1.41 -11.27
N GLU A 114 10.10 -2.63 -11.11
CA GLU A 114 8.74 -3.01 -11.51
C GLU A 114 7.65 -2.53 -10.54
N LEU A 115 8.02 -2.21 -9.30
CA LEU A 115 7.07 -1.86 -8.25
C LEU A 115 6.36 -0.54 -8.55
N LYS A 116 5.10 -0.45 -8.14
CA LYS A 116 4.26 0.74 -8.29
C LYS A 116 3.75 1.19 -6.94
N ILE A 117 3.67 2.51 -6.76
CA ILE A 117 2.97 3.09 -5.62
C ILE A 117 1.55 3.43 -6.08
N ILE A 118 0.55 2.91 -5.39
CA ILE A 118 -0.85 3.25 -5.60
C ILE A 118 -1.44 3.88 -4.35
N GLY A 119 -2.32 4.87 -4.54
CA GLY A 119 -3.14 5.43 -3.47
C GLY A 119 -4.53 4.80 -3.50
N VAL A 120 -5.08 4.49 -2.33
CA VAL A 120 -6.48 4.09 -2.19
C VAL A 120 -7.28 5.22 -1.55
N ALA A 121 -8.52 5.39 -1.99
CA ALA A 121 -9.38 6.46 -1.52
C ALA A 121 -10.84 5.99 -1.44
N LEU A 122 -11.55 6.50 -0.44
CA LEU A 122 -12.96 6.19 -0.21
C LEU A 122 -13.82 7.42 -0.57
N PRO A 123 -14.88 7.28 -1.38
CA PRO A 123 -15.85 8.34 -1.56
C PRO A 123 -16.45 8.77 -0.21
N LYS A 124 -16.53 10.08 0.03
CA LYS A 124 -16.99 10.62 1.33
C LYS A 124 -18.38 10.14 1.71
N THR A 125 -19.24 9.88 0.72
CA THR A 125 -20.60 9.35 0.89
C THR A 125 -20.63 7.97 1.57
N TYR A 126 -19.56 7.18 1.46
CA TYR A 126 -19.46 5.85 2.06
C TYR A 126 -18.66 5.83 3.36
N LYS A 127 -18.20 6.99 3.88
CA LYS A 127 -17.37 7.04 5.09
C LYS A 127 -18.04 6.34 6.28
N ASN A 128 -19.28 6.69 6.59
CA ASN A 128 -19.92 6.18 7.80
C ASN A 128 -20.17 4.66 7.69
N SER A 129 -20.78 4.21 6.58
CA SER A 129 -21.02 2.79 6.35
C SER A 129 -19.73 1.96 6.32
N PHE A 130 -18.64 2.50 5.76
CA PHE A 130 -17.35 1.81 5.77
C PHE A 130 -16.76 1.70 7.17
N LEU A 131 -16.92 2.72 8.02
CA LEU A 131 -16.34 2.74 9.36
C LEU A 131 -17.19 2.00 10.42
N GLU A 132 -18.47 1.73 10.15
CA GLU A 132 -19.35 0.98 11.06
C GLU A 132 -18.89 -0.47 11.27
N ASP A 133 -18.34 -1.09 10.22
CA ASP A 133 -17.94 -2.52 10.22
C ASP A 133 -16.45 -2.76 10.49
N GLN A 134 -15.68 -1.72 10.85
CA GLN A 134 -14.21 -1.77 10.85
C GLN A 134 -13.59 -1.34 12.18
N ASP A 135 -12.39 -1.89 12.47
CA ASP A 135 -11.54 -1.37 13.54
C ASP A 135 -10.91 -0.03 13.10
N LEU A 136 -11.26 1.05 13.79
CA LEU A 136 -10.82 2.41 13.47
C LEU A 136 -9.38 2.72 13.90
N GLY A 137 -8.71 1.79 14.59
CA GLY A 137 -7.45 2.05 15.27
C GLY A 137 -6.24 2.23 14.36
N TYR A 138 -6.26 1.72 13.13
CA TYR A 138 -5.07 1.64 12.28
C TYR A 138 -5.35 1.71 10.77
N GLY A 139 -4.29 1.95 10.00
CA GLY A 139 -4.25 1.74 8.56
C GLY A 139 -5.22 2.63 7.77
N ILE A 140 -5.92 2.02 6.81
CA ILE A 140 -6.90 2.72 5.97
C ILE A 140 -7.98 3.38 6.82
N CYS A 141 -8.58 2.63 7.75
CA CYS A 141 -9.71 3.10 8.56
C CYS A 141 -9.34 4.33 9.39
N LYS A 142 -8.15 4.34 9.99
CA LYS A 142 -7.64 5.50 10.73
C LYS A 142 -7.47 6.73 9.84
N ASN A 143 -6.91 6.57 8.63
CA ASN A 143 -6.69 7.67 7.69
C ASN A 143 -8.01 8.25 7.15
N ILE A 144 -8.98 7.38 6.85
CA ILE A 144 -10.34 7.77 6.47
C ILE A 144 -11.06 8.47 7.61
N ASN A 145 -10.93 7.96 8.85
CA ASN A 145 -11.51 8.59 10.02
C ASN A 145 -10.97 10.00 10.25
N LYS A 146 -9.65 10.18 10.10
CA LYS A 146 -8.94 11.47 10.14
C LYS A 146 -9.21 12.39 8.93
N ALA A 147 -9.99 11.93 7.95
CA ALA A 147 -10.33 12.69 6.76
C ALA A 147 -9.07 13.18 5.99
N MET A 148 -8.08 12.30 5.83
CA MET A 148 -6.83 12.65 5.14
C MET A 148 -7.10 13.08 3.69
N ALA A 149 -6.35 14.10 3.26
CA ALA A 149 -6.43 14.65 1.92
C ALA A 149 -5.59 13.84 0.92
N ILE A 150 -6.09 13.75 -0.31
CA ILE A 150 -5.41 13.20 -1.48
C ILE A 150 -4.40 14.22 -2.00
N ASP A 151 -3.22 13.74 -2.39
CA ASP A 151 -2.15 14.56 -2.98
C ASP A 151 -2.62 15.27 -4.26
N SER A 152 -2.21 16.52 -4.46
CA SER A 152 -2.72 17.38 -5.52
C SER A 152 -2.45 16.92 -6.95
N HIS A 153 -1.48 16.02 -7.14
CA HIS A 153 -1.10 15.51 -8.46
C HIS A 153 -1.66 14.11 -8.75
N SER A 154 -2.58 13.62 -7.92
CA SER A 154 -3.17 12.29 -8.07
C SER A 154 -4.22 12.24 -9.19
N THR A 155 -4.32 11.07 -9.82
CA THR A 155 -5.36 10.78 -10.83
C THR A 155 -6.09 9.49 -10.43
N ILE A 156 -7.36 9.36 -10.80
CA ILE A 156 -8.12 8.12 -10.60
C ILE A 156 -7.70 7.12 -11.68
N LEU A 157 -7.15 5.98 -11.26
CA LEU A 157 -6.79 4.88 -12.15
C LEU A 157 -7.97 3.93 -12.41
N GLY A 158 -8.93 3.88 -11.49
CA GLY A 158 -10.08 2.99 -11.55
C GLY A 158 -10.74 2.86 -10.19
N TYR A 159 -11.60 1.86 -10.06
CA TYR A 159 -12.22 1.46 -8.80
C TYR A 159 -12.00 -0.03 -8.60
N GLU A 160 -11.97 -0.45 -7.36
CA GLU A 160 -11.86 -1.85 -6.98
C GLU A 160 -13.13 -2.25 -6.25
N ILE A 161 -13.77 -3.32 -6.72
CA ILE A 161 -14.88 -3.95 -5.99
C ILE A 161 -14.24 -4.96 -5.04
N LEU A 162 -13.59 -4.46 -4.00
CA LEU A 162 -13.15 -5.29 -2.89
C LEU A 162 -14.37 -5.48 -1.97
N GLY A 163 -14.86 -6.71 -1.93
CA GLY A 163 -15.92 -7.17 -1.03
C GLY A 163 -15.35 -7.67 0.28
#